data_AF-A0A849V0X9-F1
#
_entry.id   AF-A0A849V0X9-F1
#
_cell.length_a   1.000
_cell.length_b   1.000
_cell.length_c   1.000
_cell.angle_alpha   90.00
_cell.angle_beta   90.00
_cell.angle_gamma   90.00
#
_symmetry.space_group_name_H-M   'P 1'
#
loop_
_entity.id
_entity.type
_entity.pdbx_description
1 polymer ?
#
loop_
_entity_poly.entity_id
_entity_poly.type
_entity_poly.pdbx_seq_one_letter_code
_entity_poly.pdbx_strand_id
1 'polypeptide(L)' 'MRYILPILICLLTVSALGLTACAPVQPWERGNLAKPQMALDPYPLQSALRAHNYGSREAAAGGNAAQGGGCGCY' A
#
# COMPACT_ATOMS: atom_id res chain seq x y z
N MET A 1 -23.77 27.82 -25.38
CA MET A 1 -23.33 28.44 -24.10
C MET A 1 -24.14 27.98 -22.88
N ARG A 2 -25.46 27.72 -22.97
CA ARG A 2 -26.31 27.31 -21.82
C ARG A 2 -25.93 25.98 -21.14
N TYR A 3 -25.24 25.08 -21.86
CA TYR A 3 -24.83 23.76 -21.33
C TYR A 3 -23.38 23.71 -20.80
N ILE A 4 -22.57 24.75 -21.02
CA ILE A 4 -21.16 24.78 -20.55
C ILE A 4 -21.10 24.98 -19.04
N LEU A 5 -21.98 25.82 -18.50
CA LEU A 5 -22.10 26.08 -17.07
C LEU A 5 -22.45 24.82 -16.24
N PRO A 6 -23.48 24.01 -16.60
CA PRO A 6 -23.78 22.79 -15.86
C PRO A 6 -22.68 21.72 -16.01
N ILE A 7 -22.00 21.65 -17.16
CA ILE A 7 -20.87 20.72 -17.36
C ILE A 7 -19.71 21.10 -16.42
N LEU A 8 -19.38 22.38 -16.31
CA LEU A 8 -18.31 22.86 -15.43
C LEU A 8 -18.63 22.59 -13.95
N ILE A 9 -19.88 22.81 -13.54
CA ILE A 9 -20.36 22.54 -12.18
C ILE A 9 -20.27 21.04 -11.86
N CYS A 10 -20.67 20.17 -12.80
CA CYS A 10 -20.60 18.73 -12.61
C CYS A 10 -19.15 18.23 -12.50
N LEU A 11 -18.23 18.83 -13.25
CA LEU A 11 -16.80 18.50 -13.20
C LEU A 11 -16.17 18.93 -11.87
N LEU A 12 -16.58 20.10 -11.35
CA LEU A 12 -16.11 20.62 -10.07
C LEU A 12 -16.60 19.76 -8.89
N THR A 13 -17.87 19.32 -8.92
CA THR A 13 -18.43 18.47 -7.87
C THR A 13 -17.77 17.10 -7.85
N VAL A 14 -17.58 16.45 -9.00
CA VAL A 14 -16.91 15.15 -9.07
C VAL A 14 -15.47 15.21 -8.54
N SER A 15 -14.74 16.29 -8.85
CA SER A 15 -13.38 16.50 -8.32
C SER A 15 -13.37 16.66 -6.79
N ALA A 16 -14.32 17.41 -6.23
CA ALA A 16 -14.42 17.62 -4.79
C ALA A 16 -14.75 16.33 -4.02
N LEU A 17 -15.57 15.44 -4.59
CA LEU A 17 -15.87 14.13 -3.98
C LEU A 17 -14.67 13.17 -4.01
N GLY A 18 -13.77 13.28 -4.99
CA GLY A 18 -12.58 12.43 -5.06
C GLY A 18 -11.57 12.67 -3.92
N LEU A 19 -11.54 13.90 -3.39
CA LEU A 19 -10.60 14.30 -2.33
C LEU A 19 -10.94 13.70 -0.95
N THR A 20 -12.20 13.30 -0.72
CA THR A 20 -12.63 12.70 0.56
C THR A 20 -12.40 11.19 0.63
N ALA A 21 -11.95 10.55 -0.46
CA ALA A 21 -11.73 9.11 -0.51
C ALA A 21 -10.51 8.63 0.30
N CYS A 22 -9.62 9.54 0.70
CA CYS A 22 -8.46 9.22 1.54
C CYS A 22 -8.86 9.30 3.02
N ALA A 23 -9.46 8.23 3.54
CA ALA A 23 -9.80 8.14 4.96
C ALA A 23 -8.55 7.83 5.80
N PRO A 24 -8.26 8.59 6.87
CA PRO A 24 -7.19 8.24 7.79
C PRO A 24 -7.58 6.98 8.56
N VAL A 25 -6.83 5.89 8.34
CA VAL A 25 -7.01 4.61 9.05
C VAL A 25 -6.13 4.63 10.30
N GLN A 26 -6.71 4.37 11.46
CA GLN A 26 -5.95 4.34 12.71
C GLN A 26 -5.01 3.12 12.73
N PRO A 27 -3.82 3.20 13.36
CA PRO A 27 -2.84 2.13 13.30
C PRO A 27 -3.35 0.75 13.75
N TRP A 28 -4.26 0.72 14.73
CA TRP A 28 -4.87 -0.50 15.26
C TRP A 28 -5.98 -1.09 14.38
N GLU A 29 -6.63 -0.29 13.55
CA GLU A 29 -7.66 -0.78 12.61
C GLU A 29 -7.06 -1.59 11.47
N ARG A 30 -5.77 -1.39 11.19
CA ARG A 30 -5.03 -2.13 10.16
C ARG A 30 -5.06 -3.64 10.39
N GLY A 31 -5.06 -4.10 11.64
CA GLY A 31 -5.14 -5.53 11.95
C GLY A 31 -6.46 -6.19 11.49
N ASN A 32 -7.55 -5.42 11.42
CA ASN A 32 -8.86 -5.91 10.97
C ASN A 32 -9.06 -5.69 9.45
N LEU A 33 -8.49 -4.62 8.90
CA LEU A 33 -8.60 -4.26 7.49
C LEU A 33 -7.67 -5.09 6.58
N ALA A 34 -6.48 -5.46 7.08
CA ALA A 34 -5.51 -6.26 6.33
C ALA A 34 -5.90 -7.75 6.32
N LYS A 35 -6.53 -8.19 5.23
CA LYS A 35 -6.93 -9.59 5.06
C LYS A 35 -5.70 -10.46 4.75
N PRO A 36 -5.65 -11.74 5.19
CA PRO A 36 -4.52 -12.64 4.92
C PRO A 36 -4.18 -12.78 3.42
N GLN A 37 -5.19 -12.75 2.55
CA GLN A 37 -5.02 -12.81 1.09
C GLN A 37 -4.39 -11.57 0.45
N MET A 38 -4.29 -10.46 1.20
CA MET A 38 -3.63 -9.22 0.78
C MET A 38 -2.15 -9.19 1.22
N ALA A 39 -1.67 -10.27 1.88
CA ALA A 39 -0.28 -10.36 2.29
C ALA A 39 0.63 -10.34 1.05
N LEU A 40 1.65 -9.48 1.09
CA LEU A 40 2.66 -9.37 0.05
C LEU A 40 3.46 -10.67 -0.11
N ASP A 41 3.61 -11.39 0.99
CA ASP A 41 4.19 -12.71 1.02
C ASP A 41 3.22 -13.70 1.67
N PRO A 42 2.70 -14.67 0.91
CA PRO A 42 1.81 -15.70 1.45
C PRO A 42 2.53 -16.72 2.35
N TYR A 43 3.87 -16.82 2.28
CA TYR A 43 4.67 -17.80 3.05
C TYR A 43 5.84 -17.15 3.79
N PRO A 44 5.55 -16.27 4.78
CA PRO A 44 6.56 -15.45 5.46
C PRO A 44 7.65 -16.26 6.17
N LEU A 45 7.32 -17.45 6.66
CA LEU A 45 8.33 -18.31 7.30
C LEU A 45 9.33 -18.86 6.28
N GLN A 46 8.86 -19.26 5.10
CA GLN A 46 9.71 -19.82 4.06
C GLN A 46 10.58 -18.75 3.41
N SER A 47 10.05 -17.54 3.24
CA SER A 47 10.83 -16.42 2.72
C SER A 47 11.89 -15.96 3.72
N ALA A 48 11.56 -15.87 5.02
CA ALA A 48 12.52 -15.53 6.07
C ALA A 48 13.65 -16.56 6.14
N LEU A 49 13.32 -17.85 6.05
CA LEU A 49 14.31 -18.92 6.08
C LEU A 49 15.21 -18.89 4.84
N ARG A 50 14.65 -18.64 3.65
CA ARG A 50 15.43 -18.44 2.43
C ARG A 50 16.32 -17.20 2.54
N ALA A 51 15.78 -16.08 2.99
CA ALA A 51 16.52 -14.83 3.18
C ALA A 51 17.69 -15.02 4.17
N HIS A 52 17.49 -15.77 5.25
CA HIS A 52 18.57 -16.11 6.19
C HIS A 52 19.66 -16.93 5.51
N ASN A 53 19.30 -17.98 4.76
CA ASN A 53 20.27 -18.81 4.03
C ASN A 53 21.05 -18.02 2.97
N TYR A 54 20.35 -17.22 2.15
CA TYR A 54 20.99 -16.37 1.15
C TYR A 54 21.86 -15.29 1.79
N GLY A 55 21.36 -14.62 2.84
CA GLY A 55 22.12 -13.61 3.57
C GLY A 55 23.40 -14.16 4.20
N SER A 56 23.39 -15.39 4.71
CA SER A 56 24.59 -16.05 5.23
C SER A 56 25.58 -16.45 4.14
N ARG A 57 25.10 -16.81 2.94
CA ARG A 57 25.95 -17.27 1.84
C ARG A 57 26.49 -16.14 0.97
N GLU A 58 25.75 -15.05 0.86
CA GLU A 58 25.96 -13.98 -0.11
C GLU A 58 26.08 -12.61 0.55
N ALA A 59 26.50 -12.55 1.82
CA ALA A 59 26.52 -11.34 2.67
C ALA A 59 27.13 -10.06 2.04
N ALA A 60 27.88 -10.17 0.95
CA ALA A 60 28.43 -9.04 0.18
C ALA A 60 27.47 -8.48 -0.92
N ALA A 61 26.53 -9.28 -1.41
CA ALA A 61 25.46 -8.81 -2.28
C ALA A 61 24.37 -8.18 -1.39
N GLY A 62 24.21 -6.86 -1.48
CA GLY A 62 23.30 -6.08 -0.64
C GLY A 62 21.96 -6.79 -0.42
N GLY A 63 21.60 -6.99 0.84
CA GLY A 63 20.46 -7.82 1.24
C GLY A 63 19.13 -7.37 0.63
N ASN A 64 18.16 -8.28 0.65
CA ASN A 64 16.78 -8.10 0.17
C ASN A 64 16.08 -6.95 0.91
N ALA A 65 16.37 -5.70 0.54
CA ALA A 65 15.84 -4.47 1.12
C ALA A 65 14.45 -4.12 0.57
N ALA A 66 13.58 -5.12 0.46
CA ALA A 66 12.18 -4.94 0.08
C ALA A 66 11.29 -5.76 1.00
N GLN A 67 11.47 -5.62 2.31
CA GLN A 67 10.48 -6.07 3.28
C GLN A 67 9.36 -5.02 3.35
N GLY A 68 8.33 -5.21 2.52
CA GLY A 68 6.98 -4.77 2.84
C GLY A 68 6.56 -3.38 2.37
N GLY A 69 5.69 -3.34 1.35
CA GLY A 69 4.90 -2.18 1.00
C GLY A 69 3.85 -1.85 2.08
N GLY A 70 3.79 -0.58 2.45
CA GLY A 70 2.80 -0.02 3.38
C GLY A 70 3.35 1.21 4.11
N CYS A 71 2.98 2.41 3.64
CA CYS A 71 3.25 3.77 4.15
C CYS A 71 4.65 4.14 4.71
N GLY A 72 5.67 3.29 4.64
CA GLY A 72 7.08 3.68 4.75
C GLY A 72 7.52 4.29 6.08
N CYS A 73 6.82 4.04 7.20
CA CYS A 73 7.31 4.47 8.51
C CYS A 73 8.23 3.39 9.10
N TYR A 74 9.49 3.42 8.65
CA TYR A 74 10.64 3.03 9.48
C TYR A 74 10.94 4.13 10.50
#